data_AF-A0AAU1C6B8-F1
#
_entry.id   AF-A0AAU1C6B8-F1
#
_cell.length_a   1.000
_cell.length_b   1.000
_cell.length_c   1.000
_cell.angle_alpha   90.00
_cell.angle_beta   90.00
_cell.angle_gamma   90.00
#
_symmetry.space_group_name_H-M   'P 1'
#
loop_
_entity.id
_entity.type
_entity.pdbx_description
1 polymer ?
#
loop_
_entity_poly.entity_id
_entity_poly.type
_entity_poly.pdbx_seq_one_letter_code
_entity_poly.pdbx_strand_id
1 'polypeptide(L)'
;MPEIEHTNTDEVLNRVPAEFRPLLQLELLTTWTLDRQRVHNADHGDYEAARALFQTVLRSQVVEGDGTWSARRRARKVEKHLNRLVKASRDAAQASEGLRTAYADHVRTVAALPGQRAAKAKAKADRRGQINAFATKSLNKTVSAMATRPDSDEESSEETAGQSVVKGSGGRTVRGVNDLFDRKGA
;
A
#
# COMPACT_ATOMS: atom_id res chain seq x y z
N MET A 1 -16.48 -22.37 20.02
CA MET A 1 -16.47 -21.34 18.96
C MET A 1 -16.59 -20.01 19.69
N PRO A 2 -15.54 -19.19 19.79
CA PRO A 2 -15.69 -17.88 20.40
C PRO A 2 -16.51 -17.02 19.45
N GLU A 3 -17.70 -16.62 19.91
CA GLU A 3 -18.53 -15.60 19.27
C GLU A 3 -17.67 -14.33 19.18
N ILE A 4 -17.39 -13.89 17.95
CA ILE A 4 -16.78 -12.58 17.73
C ILE A 4 -17.88 -11.60 18.10
N GLU A 5 -17.82 -11.06 19.32
CA GLU A 5 -18.76 -10.06 19.77
C GLU A 5 -18.90 -8.96 18.70
N HIS A 6 -20.10 -8.77 18.18
CA HIS A 6 -20.46 -7.64 17.30
C HIS A 6 -20.57 -6.32 18.09
N THR A 7 -19.98 -6.26 19.28
CA THR A 7 -20.05 -5.19 20.27
C THR A 7 -19.11 -4.04 19.88
N ASN A 8 -19.48 -3.25 18.86
CA ASN A 8 -19.11 -1.82 18.77
C ASN A 8 -19.54 -1.15 17.46
N THR A 9 -20.01 -1.89 16.46
CA THR A 9 -20.31 -1.29 15.15
C THR A 9 -21.40 -0.22 15.26
N ASP A 10 -22.48 -0.49 15.99
CA ASP A 10 -23.59 0.45 16.15
C ASP A 10 -23.23 1.65 17.02
N GLU A 11 -22.41 1.46 18.06
CA GLU A 11 -21.97 2.56 18.93
C GLU A 11 -21.03 3.53 18.19
N VAL A 12 -20.14 3.00 17.34
CA VAL A 12 -19.25 3.81 16.50
C VAL A 12 -20.03 4.51 15.39
N LEU A 13 -20.99 3.83 14.75
CA LEU A 13 -21.85 4.44 13.72
C LEU A 13 -22.72 5.56 14.32
N ASN A 14 -23.14 5.43 15.58
CA ASN A 14 -23.91 6.45 16.26
C ASN A 14 -23.14 7.75 16.55
N ARG A 15 -21.80 7.70 16.56
CA ARG A 15 -20.93 8.88 16.71
C ARG A 15 -20.76 9.64 15.40
N VAL A 16 -21.02 9.00 14.26
CA VAL A 16 -20.97 9.64 12.94
C VAL A 16 -22.31 10.33 12.67
N PRO A 17 -22.30 11.60 12.22
CA PRO A 17 -23.52 12.27 11.78
C PRO A 17 -24.26 11.43 10.73
N ALA A 18 -25.59 11.39 10.83
CA ALA A 18 -26.42 10.45 10.07
C ALA A 18 -26.24 10.62 8.55
N GLU A 19 -25.95 11.83 8.10
CA GLU A 19 -25.72 12.18 6.70
C GLU A 19 -24.46 11.55 6.09
N PHE A 20 -23.45 11.19 6.89
CA PHE A 20 -22.19 10.62 6.40
C PHE A 20 -22.11 9.10 6.53
N ARG A 21 -23.01 8.47 7.30
CA ARG A 21 -23.05 7.00 7.45
C ARG A 21 -23.18 6.27 6.10
N PRO A 22 -24.00 6.73 5.14
CA PRO A 22 -24.09 6.08 3.84
C PRO A 22 -22.76 6.07 3.07
N LEU A 23 -21.89 7.06 3.29
CA LEU A 23 -20.57 7.14 2.64
C LEU A 23 -19.58 6.08 3.13
N LEU A 24 -19.92 5.31 4.16
CA LEU A 24 -19.15 4.13 4.56
C LEU A 24 -19.42 2.92 3.65
N GLN A 25 -20.38 3.02 2.73
CA GLN A 25 -20.57 2.02 1.68
C GLN A 25 -19.77 2.43 0.45
N LEU A 26 -18.92 1.54 -0.06
CA LEU A 26 -18.01 1.83 -1.18
C LEU A 26 -18.76 2.32 -2.42
N GLU A 27 -19.93 1.76 -2.73
CA GLU A 27 -20.73 2.15 -3.90
C GLU A 27 -21.26 3.58 -3.78
N LEU A 28 -21.79 3.93 -2.61
CA LEU A 28 -22.31 5.27 -2.33
C LEU A 28 -21.18 6.31 -2.27
N LEU A 29 -20.05 5.97 -1.64
CA LEU A 29 -18.85 6.82 -1.67
C LEU A 29 -18.35 7.03 -3.09
N THR A 30 -18.33 5.98 -3.91
CA THR A 30 -17.91 6.06 -5.32
C THR A 30 -18.82 6.99 -6.10
N THR A 31 -20.13 6.88 -5.90
CA THR A 31 -21.11 7.74 -6.58
C THR A 31 -20.96 9.19 -6.14
N TRP A 32 -20.84 9.42 -4.84
CA TRP A 32 -20.65 10.76 -4.28
C TRP A 32 -19.34 11.40 -4.74
N THR A 33 -18.22 10.68 -4.72
CA THR A 33 -16.91 11.18 -5.18
C THR A 33 -16.89 11.46 -6.68
N LEU A 34 -17.56 10.65 -7.49
CA LEU A 34 -17.73 10.91 -8.92
C LEU A 34 -18.50 12.20 -9.18
N ASP A 35 -19.58 12.42 -8.43
CA ASP A 35 -20.36 13.66 -8.52
C ASP A 35 -19.52 14.87 -8.12
N ARG A 36 -18.81 14.81 -6.98
CA ARG A 36 -17.89 15.88 -6.57
C ARG A 36 -16.78 16.14 -7.59
N GLN A 37 -16.20 15.07 -8.15
CA GLN A 37 -15.18 15.20 -9.21
C GLN A 37 -15.73 15.92 -10.44
N ARG A 38 -16.98 15.62 -10.86
CA ARG A 38 -17.64 16.33 -11.97
C ARG A 38 -17.86 17.80 -11.67
N VAL A 39 -18.36 18.12 -10.47
CA VAL A 39 -18.56 19.52 -10.04
C VAL A 39 -17.24 20.28 -10.05
N HIS A 40 -16.18 19.73 -9.46
CA HIS A 40 -14.87 20.38 -9.44
C HIS A 40 -14.23 20.52 -10.83
N ASN A 41 -14.50 19.60 -11.75
CA ASN A 41 -14.07 19.74 -13.14
C ASN A 41 -14.86 20.83 -13.89
N ALA A 42 -16.16 20.97 -13.61
CA ALA A 42 -16.98 22.06 -14.15
C ALA A 42 -16.50 23.42 -13.62
N ASP A 43 -16.35 23.54 -12.29
CA ASP A 43 -15.80 24.72 -11.62
C ASP A 43 -14.43 25.11 -12.18
N HIS A 44 -13.57 24.13 -12.47
CA HIS A 44 -12.27 24.36 -13.10
C HIS A 44 -12.43 25.07 -14.46
N GLY A 45 -13.31 24.56 -15.32
CA GLY A 45 -13.62 25.17 -16.62
C GLY A 45 -14.17 26.59 -16.48
N ASP A 46 -15.10 26.80 -15.55
CA ASP A 46 -15.69 28.11 -15.27
C ASP A 46 -14.65 29.11 -14.77
N TYR A 47 -13.74 28.70 -13.87
CA TYR A 47 -12.66 29.55 -13.38
C TYR A 47 -11.62 29.85 -14.45
N GLU A 48 -11.33 28.93 -15.37
CA GLU A 48 -10.45 29.20 -16.50
C GLU A 48 -11.07 30.20 -17.48
N ALA A 49 -12.36 30.04 -17.80
CA ALA A 49 -13.09 30.97 -18.64
C ALA A 49 -13.15 32.38 -18.00
N ALA A 50 -13.49 32.44 -16.71
CA ALA A 50 -13.48 33.68 -15.95
C ALA A 50 -12.09 34.33 -15.97
N ARG A 51 -11.03 33.56 -15.72
CA ARG A 51 -9.64 34.06 -15.78
C ARG A 51 -9.31 34.67 -17.13
N ALA A 52 -9.69 34.03 -18.24
CA ALA A 52 -9.47 34.57 -19.58
C ALA A 52 -10.24 35.89 -19.79
N LEU A 53 -11.50 35.95 -19.37
CA LEU A 53 -12.31 37.16 -19.42
C LEU A 53 -11.68 38.32 -18.64
N PHE A 54 -11.37 38.10 -17.35
CA PHE A 54 -10.73 39.10 -16.49
C PHE A 54 -9.37 39.53 -17.03
N GLN A 55 -8.57 38.61 -17.56
CA GLN A 55 -7.29 38.94 -18.17
C GLN A 55 -7.46 39.89 -19.35
N THR A 56 -8.50 39.70 -20.17
CA THR A 56 -8.75 40.54 -21.36
C THR A 56 -9.26 41.92 -20.93
N VAL A 57 -10.27 41.95 -20.06
CA VAL A 57 -10.93 43.18 -19.60
C VAL A 57 -10.02 44.04 -18.71
N LEU A 58 -9.37 43.46 -17.70
CA LEU A 58 -8.57 44.25 -16.75
C LEU A 58 -7.29 44.80 -17.38
N ARG A 59 -6.73 44.12 -18.39
CA ARG A 59 -5.53 44.60 -19.08
C ARG A 59 -5.84 45.65 -20.13
N SER A 60 -7.08 45.73 -20.63
CA SER A 60 -7.52 46.80 -21.53
C SER A 60 -7.95 48.08 -20.80
N GLN A 61 -8.09 48.04 -19.47
CA GLN A 61 -8.42 49.22 -18.64
C GLN A 61 -7.20 50.13 -18.45
N VAL A 62 -6.95 50.97 -19.46
CA VAL A 62 -5.94 52.04 -19.40
C VAL A 62 -6.58 53.30 -18.79
N VAL A 63 -5.91 53.86 -17.79
CA VAL A 63 -6.30 55.12 -17.13
C VAL A 63 -5.32 56.22 -17.54
N GLU A 64 -5.79 57.46 -17.63
CA GLU A 64 -4.92 58.61 -17.91
C GLU A 64 -3.76 58.69 -16.91
N GLY A 65 -2.54 58.87 -17.41
CA GLY A 65 -1.31 58.82 -16.59
C GLY A 65 -0.75 57.43 -16.31
N ASP A 66 -1.36 56.35 -16.82
CA ASP A 66 -0.79 55.00 -16.67
C ASP A 66 0.52 54.84 -17.46
N GLY A 67 1.53 54.30 -16.78
CA GLY A 67 2.67 53.70 -17.47
C GLY A 67 2.29 52.42 -18.21
N THR A 68 3.11 52.00 -19.18
CA THR A 68 2.86 50.87 -20.10
C THR A 68 2.58 49.51 -19.42
N TRP A 69 2.89 49.37 -18.13
CA TRP A 69 2.69 48.13 -17.35
C TRP A 69 1.65 48.26 -16.23
N SER A 70 1.09 49.45 -16.00
CA SER A 70 0.23 49.71 -14.85
C SER A 70 -1.03 48.85 -14.85
N ALA A 71 -1.77 48.81 -15.98
CA ALA A 71 -2.95 47.96 -16.14
C ALA A 71 -2.63 46.48 -15.91
N ARG A 72 -1.51 45.99 -16.44
CA ARG A 72 -1.06 44.59 -16.26
C ARG A 72 -0.72 44.26 -14.81
N ARG A 73 -0.09 45.18 -14.07
CA ARG A 73 0.23 44.99 -12.64
C ARG A 73 -1.03 44.93 -11.78
N ARG A 74 -2.04 45.77 -12.08
CA ARG A 74 -3.35 45.72 -11.40
C ARG A 74 -4.10 44.42 -11.73
N ALA A 75 -4.16 44.04 -13.01
CA ALA A 75 -4.77 42.78 -13.44
C ALA A 75 -4.18 41.56 -12.73
N ARG A 76 -2.84 41.51 -12.58
CA ARG A 76 -2.14 40.44 -11.85
C ARG A 76 -2.63 40.25 -10.40
N LYS A 77 -3.07 41.31 -9.72
CA LYS A 77 -3.59 41.21 -8.35
C LYS A 77 -4.88 40.38 -8.31
N VAL A 78 -5.76 40.57 -9.30
CA VAL A 78 -7.01 39.80 -9.45
C VAL A 78 -6.73 38.40 -10.01
N GLU A 79 -5.95 38.30 -11.09
CA GLU A 79 -5.59 37.04 -11.75
C GLU A 79 -4.99 36.02 -10.77
N LYS A 80 -4.21 36.48 -9.77
CA LYS A 80 -3.63 35.60 -8.73
C LYS A 80 -4.69 34.80 -7.97
N HIS A 81 -5.85 35.39 -7.68
CA HIS A 81 -6.92 34.70 -6.96
C HIS A 81 -7.64 33.68 -7.84
N LEU A 82 -7.90 34.04 -9.11
CA LEU A 82 -8.46 33.11 -10.09
C LEU A 82 -7.53 31.92 -10.33
N ASN A 83 -6.22 32.14 -10.43
CA ASN A 83 -5.24 31.05 -10.54
C ASN A 83 -5.29 30.10 -9.32
N ARG A 84 -5.55 30.63 -8.12
CA ARG A 84 -5.71 29.79 -6.92
C ARG A 84 -6.98 28.96 -6.99
N LEU A 85 -8.09 29.52 -7.46
CA LEU A 85 -9.35 28.80 -7.63
C LEU A 85 -9.22 27.67 -8.68
N VAL A 86 -8.63 27.97 -9.84
CA VAL A 86 -8.34 26.96 -10.88
C VAL A 86 -7.52 25.80 -10.29
N LYS A 87 -6.42 26.12 -9.59
CA LYS A 87 -5.59 25.09 -8.95
C LYS A 87 -6.37 24.30 -7.90
N ALA A 88 -7.09 24.97 -7.01
CA ALA A 88 -7.85 24.34 -5.94
C ALA A 88 -8.91 23.39 -6.50
N SER A 89 -9.61 23.78 -7.56
CA SER A 89 -10.62 22.93 -8.21
C SER A 89 -9.99 21.68 -8.81
N ARG A 90 -8.85 21.82 -9.49
CA ARG A 90 -8.11 20.68 -10.04
C ARG A 90 -7.65 19.73 -8.94
N ASP A 91 -7.05 20.27 -7.89
CA ASP A 91 -6.52 19.47 -6.78
C ASP A 91 -7.67 18.77 -6.01
N ALA A 92 -8.84 19.42 -5.88
CA ALA A 92 -10.04 18.83 -5.27
C ALA A 92 -10.65 17.70 -6.12
N ALA A 93 -10.66 17.84 -7.46
CA ALA A 93 -11.07 16.77 -8.36
C ALA A 93 -10.16 15.54 -8.23
N GLN A 94 -8.84 15.74 -8.16
CA GLN A 94 -7.86 14.67 -7.95
C GLN A 94 -8.00 14.04 -6.56
N ALA A 95 -8.24 14.84 -5.52
CA ALA A 95 -8.44 14.33 -4.17
C ALA A 95 -9.70 13.46 -4.06
N SER A 96 -10.77 13.81 -4.79
CA SER A 96 -12.01 13.01 -4.84
C SER A 96 -11.76 11.63 -5.44
N GLU A 97 -10.95 11.55 -6.50
CA GLU A 97 -10.53 10.28 -7.09
C GLU A 97 -9.63 9.48 -6.14
N GLY A 98 -8.64 10.14 -5.53
CA GLY A 98 -7.72 9.52 -4.58
C GLY A 98 -8.44 8.91 -3.38
N LEU A 99 -9.44 9.61 -2.84
CA LEU A 99 -10.28 9.11 -1.74
C LEU A 99 -10.99 7.81 -2.11
N ARG A 100 -11.63 7.76 -3.27
CA ARG A 100 -12.33 6.56 -3.74
C ARG A 100 -11.37 5.37 -3.88
N THR A 101 -10.22 5.58 -4.49
CA THR A 101 -9.22 4.52 -4.70
C THR A 101 -8.68 4.01 -3.37
N ALA A 102 -8.31 4.91 -2.45
CA ALA A 102 -7.81 4.53 -1.13
C ALA A 102 -8.86 3.75 -0.32
N TYR A 103 -10.13 4.15 -0.38
CA TYR A 103 -11.20 3.45 0.32
C TYR A 103 -11.47 2.07 -0.27
N ALA A 104 -11.45 1.93 -1.61
CA ALA A 104 -11.57 0.64 -2.27
C ALA A 104 -10.44 -0.32 -1.86
N ASP A 105 -9.19 0.17 -1.80
CA ASP A 105 -8.04 -0.60 -1.34
C ASP A 105 -8.16 -1.02 0.13
N HIS A 106 -8.68 -0.13 0.98
CA HIS A 106 -8.97 -0.45 2.37
C HIS A 106 -9.98 -1.61 2.49
N VAL A 107 -11.12 -1.51 1.80
CA VAL A 107 -12.16 -2.55 1.80
C VAL A 107 -11.59 -3.88 1.32
N ARG A 108 -10.83 -3.87 0.22
CA ARG A 108 -10.16 -5.08 -0.30
C ARG A 108 -9.18 -5.67 0.72
N THR A 109 -8.40 -4.84 1.40
CA THR A 109 -7.43 -5.28 2.40
C THR A 109 -8.15 -5.95 3.57
N VAL A 110 -9.21 -5.32 4.10
CA VAL A 110 -10.00 -5.86 5.21
C VAL A 110 -10.66 -7.19 4.83
N ALA A 111 -11.22 -7.29 3.62
CA ALA A 111 -11.81 -8.53 3.12
C ALA A 111 -10.79 -9.68 3.00
N ALA A 112 -9.52 -9.38 2.72
CA ALA A 112 -8.45 -10.38 2.61
C ALA A 112 -7.90 -10.84 3.96
N LEU A 113 -8.05 -10.06 5.05
CA LEU A 113 -7.46 -10.36 6.36
C LEU A 113 -7.84 -11.74 6.93
N PRO A 114 -9.10 -12.20 6.87
CA PRO A 114 -9.46 -13.53 7.39
C PRO A 114 -8.68 -14.66 6.68
N GLY A 115 -8.61 -14.61 5.36
CA GLY A 115 -7.85 -15.59 4.56
C GLY A 115 -6.35 -15.57 4.87
N GLN A 116 -5.77 -14.38 5.04
CA GLN A 116 -4.37 -14.23 5.44
C GLN A 116 -4.11 -14.80 6.84
N ARG A 117 -5.01 -14.56 7.80
CA ARG A 117 -4.92 -15.12 9.16
C ARG A 117 -5.01 -16.65 9.15
N ALA A 118 -5.94 -17.21 8.37
CA ALA A 118 -6.10 -18.66 8.22
C ALA A 118 -4.86 -19.30 7.56
N ALA A 119 -4.35 -18.70 6.48
CA ALA A 119 -3.13 -19.18 5.81
C ALA A 119 -1.91 -19.15 6.74
N LYS A 120 -1.76 -18.09 7.53
CA LYS A 120 -0.68 -17.97 8.53
C LYS A 120 -0.82 -19.00 9.66
N ALA A 121 -2.04 -19.26 10.12
CA ALA A 121 -2.31 -20.30 11.10
C ALA A 121 -1.97 -21.69 10.58
N LYS A 122 -2.36 -22.00 9.33
CA LYS A 122 -2.01 -23.25 8.64
C LYS A 122 -0.50 -23.43 8.50
N ALA A 123 0.20 -22.42 7.97
CA ALA A 123 1.65 -22.46 7.84
C ALA A 123 2.37 -22.67 9.19
N LYS A 124 1.84 -22.10 10.28
CA LYS A 124 2.36 -22.33 11.64
C LYS A 124 2.10 -23.76 12.13
N ALA A 125 0.93 -24.32 11.83
CA ALA A 125 0.60 -25.71 12.16
C ALA A 125 1.48 -26.69 11.37
N ASP A 126 1.65 -26.47 10.07
CA ASP A 126 2.51 -27.29 9.20
C ASP A 126 3.97 -27.27 9.69
N ARG A 127 4.50 -26.09 10.05
CA ARG A 127 5.84 -25.97 10.63
C ARG A 127 5.98 -26.75 11.94
N ARG A 128 4.97 -26.68 12.82
CA ARG A 128 4.97 -27.46 14.08
C ARG A 128 4.91 -28.96 13.80
N GLY A 129 4.08 -29.39 12.84
CA GLY A 129 3.99 -30.78 12.40
C GLY A 129 5.32 -31.31 11.86
N GLN A 130 6.02 -30.53 11.05
CA GLN A 130 7.36 -30.89 10.56
C GLN A 130 8.37 -31.03 11.70
N ILE A 131 8.43 -30.08 12.64
CA ILE A 131 9.31 -30.16 13.81
C ILE A 131 9.01 -31.42 14.63
N ASN A 132 7.74 -31.71 14.89
CA ASN A 132 7.33 -32.91 15.61
C ASN A 132 7.67 -34.20 14.86
N ALA A 133 7.55 -34.21 13.52
CA ALA A 133 7.94 -35.33 12.68
C ALA A 133 9.47 -35.56 12.67
N PHE A 134 10.27 -34.49 12.71
CA PHE A 134 11.72 -34.60 12.86
C PHE A 134 12.10 -35.09 14.27
N ALA A 135 11.48 -34.57 15.32
CA ALA A 135 11.73 -34.99 16.70
C ALA A 135 11.37 -36.47 16.95
N THR A 136 10.25 -36.93 16.41
CA THR A 136 9.85 -38.34 16.47
C THR A 136 10.78 -39.24 15.66
N LYS A 137 11.25 -38.81 14.48
CA LYS A 137 12.29 -39.55 13.73
C LYS A 137 13.62 -39.62 14.48
N SER A 138 14.05 -38.54 15.13
CA SER A 138 15.28 -38.57 15.92
C SER A 138 15.14 -39.46 17.16
N LEU A 139 14.00 -39.43 17.84
CA LEU A 139 13.71 -40.29 19.00
C LEU A 139 13.62 -41.76 18.59
N ASN A 140 12.96 -42.08 17.49
CA ASN A 140 12.92 -43.45 16.98
C ASN A 140 14.32 -43.92 16.53
N LYS A 141 15.16 -43.02 15.99
CA LYS A 141 16.55 -43.37 15.65
C LYS A 141 17.41 -43.65 16.87
N THR A 142 17.29 -42.88 17.96
CA THR A 142 18.01 -43.17 19.21
C THR A 142 17.46 -44.40 19.93
N VAL A 143 16.15 -44.62 19.94
CA VAL A 143 15.56 -45.85 20.49
C VAL A 143 15.96 -47.08 19.69
N SER A 144 15.96 -47.00 18.36
CA SER A 144 16.47 -48.08 17.51
C SER A 144 17.97 -48.32 17.72
N ALA A 145 18.80 -47.28 17.80
CA ALA A 145 20.24 -47.43 18.08
C ALA A 145 20.55 -47.99 19.49
N MET A 146 19.67 -47.77 20.46
CA MET A 146 19.78 -48.35 21.81
C MET A 146 19.23 -49.79 21.88
N ALA A 147 18.31 -50.16 20.99
CA ALA A 147 17.80 -51.52 20.85
C ALA A 147 18.75 -52.43 20.04
N THR A 148 19.52 -51.89 19.08
CA THR A 148 20.64 -52.58 18.42
C THR A 148 21.96 -52.33 19.14
N ARG A 149 22.02 -52.66 20.43
CA ARG A 149 23.30 -52.83 21.13
C ARG A 149 23.71 -54.30 20.94
N PRO A 150 24.69 -54.64 20.08
CA PRO A 150 25.29 -55.96 20.09
C PRO A 150 26.21 -56.05 21.30
N ASP A 151 25.99 -57.05 22.15
CA ASP A 151 27.09 -57.62 22.93
C ASP A 151 28.04 -58.29 21.93
N SER A 152 29.11 -57.60 21.56
CA SER A 152 30.37 -58.22 21.14
C SER A 152 31.43 -57.15 20.94
N ASP A 153 32.49 -57.28 21.71
CA ASP A 153 33.82 -56.72 21.48
C ASP A 153 34.30 -56.95 20.03
N GLU A 154 34.93 -55.94 19.43
CA GLU A 154 36.30 -55.98 18.90
C GLU A 154 36.57 -54.85 17.89
N GLU A 155 37.81 -54.37 17.96
CA GLU A 155 38.45 -53.39 17.08
C GLU A 155 38.40 -53.82 15.61
N SER A 156 38.24 -52.86 14.70
CA SER A 156 38.94 -52.91 13.41
C SER A 156 38.80 -51.56 12.71
N SER A 157 39.97 -51.03 12.39
CA SER A 157 40.18 -49.81 11.61
C SER A 157 40.23 -50.22 10.16
N GLU A 158 39.42 -49.62 9.28
CA GLU A 158 39.74 -49.66 7.85
C GLU A 158 39.24 -48.42 7.11
N GLU A 159 40.23 -47.71 6.59
CA GLU A 159 40.21 -46.57 5.70
C GLU A 159 39.83 -47.01 4.28
N THR A 160 38.97 -46.27 3.57
CA THR A 160 39.05 -46.20 2.09
C THR A 160 38.48 -44.88 1.57
N ALA A 161 39.32 -44.16 0.85
CA ALA A 161 39.07 -42.92 0.15
C ALA A 161 38.43 -43.13 -1.24
N GLY A 162 37.78 -42.08 -1.76
CA GLY A 162 37.44 -41.90 -3.17
C GLY A 162 36.67 -40.58 -3.34
N GLN A 163 37.33 -39.46 -3.70
CA GLN A 163 37.49 -38.94 -5.08
C GLN A 163 36.14 -38.37 -5.62
N SER A 164 35.98 -37.13 -6.13
CA SER A 164 36.86 -36.12 -6.72
C SER A 164 36.05 -34.81 -6.96
N VAL A 165 36.74 -33.65 -6.90
CA VAL A 165 36.77 -32.48 -7.86
C VAL A 165 35.42 -32.02 -8.46
N VAL A 166 34.98 -30.75 -8.45
CA VAL A 166 35.49 -29.61 -9.26
C VAL A 166 34.82 -28.29 -8.83
N LYS A 167 35.65 -27.25 -8.89
CA LYS A 167 35.47 -25.80 -8.78
C LYS A 167 34.36 -25.23 -9.70
N GLY A 168 33.38 -24.54 -9.12
CA GLY A 168 32.39 -23.72 -9.84
C GLY A 168 32.33 -22.31 -9.24
N SER A 169 33.03 -21.38 -9.88
CA SER A 169 32.99 -19.94 -9.62
C SER A 169 31.68 -19.35 -10.14
N GLY A 170 31.05 -18.48 -9.34
CA GLY A 170 30.16 -17.42 -9.84
C GLY A 170 28.72 -17.50 -9.35
N GLY A 171 28.34 -16.57 -8.46
CA GLY A 171 26.95 -16.27 -8.14
C GLY A 171 26.70 -16.19 -6.64
N ARG A 172 27.06 -15.05 -6.03
CA ARG A 172 26.76 -14.75 -4.62
C ARG A 172 25.26 -14.88 -4.40
N THR A 173 24.82 -15.86 -3.61
CA THR A 173 23.41 -16.01 -3.22
C THR A 173 22.98 -14.79 -2.41
N VAL A 174 22.09 -13.97 -2.98
CA VAL A 174 21.46 -12.82 -2.32
C VAL A 174 20.74 -13.29 -1.07
N ARG A 175 21.15 -12.80 0.10
CA ARG A 175 20.63 -13.26 1.41
C ARG A 175 19.75 -12.22 2.12
N GLY A 176 19.16 -11.27 1.39
CA GLY A 176 18.14 -10.39 1.95
C GLY A 176 17.90 -9.11 1.16
N VAL A 177 16.88 -8.36 1.57
CA VAL A 177 16.43 -7.12 0.93
C VAL A 177 17.50 -6.01 0.96
N ASN A 178 18.45 -6.07 1.93
CA ASN A 178 19.55 -5.13 2.00
C ASN A 178 20.59 -5.27 0.86
N ASP A 179 20.68 -6.42 0.19
CA ASP A 179 21.63 -6.64 -0.93
C ASP A 179 21.15 -5.98 -2.25
N LEU A 180 19.94 -5.43 -2.31
CA LEU A 180 19.40 -4.79 -3.53
C LEU A 180 19.96 -3.38 -3.78
N PHE A 181 20.49 -2.70 -2.75
CA PHE A 181 20.88 -1.29 -2.85
C PHE A 181 22.39 -1.08 -3.07
N ASP A 182 23.23 -2.11 -2.92
CA ASP A 182 24.68 -2.03 -3.15
C ASP A 182 25.09 -2.19 -4.63
N ARG A 183 24.13 -2.27 -5.55
CA ARG A 183 24.38 -2.53 -6.97
C ARG A 183 24.59 -1.28 -7.83
N LYS A 184 24.97 -0.15 -7.23
CA LYS A 184 25.23 1.10 -7.96
C LYS A 184 26.63 1.61 -7.68
N GLY A 185 27.60 1.09 -8.44
CA GLY A 185 28.99 1.52 -8.34
C GLY A 185 29.99 0.55 -8.98
N ALA A 186 29.82 0.28 -10.28
CA ALA A 186 30.89 -0.18 -11.17
C ALA A 186 30.51 0.22 -12.61
#